data_AF-A0AAU7NPY3-F1
#
_entry.id   AF-A0AAU7NPY3-F1
#
_cell.length_a   1.000
_cell.length_b   1.000
_cell.length_c   1.000
_cell.angle_alpha   90.00
_cell.angle_beta   90.00
_cell.angle_gamma   90.00
#
_symmetry.space_group_name_H-M   'P 1'
#
loop_
_entity.id
_entity.type
_entity.pdbx_description
1 polymer ?
#
loop_
_entity_poly.entity_id
_entity_poly.type
_entity_poly.pdbx_seq_one_letter_code
_entity_poly.pdbx_strand_id
1 'polypeptide(L)'
;MTENTHFALKILITEDNTETLSLLTHFLQEQGHSLLLAKNSDETLDLFVREYPDLVLADINIPGIDSLEIIAQIRKAQTGKWTPIIILSASNQENDVIKGLQAGADDYMTRPINLNILNAKIQSMERFVALQVNNQQSTLSLSQANEELKKEQQLAKRLLDKMLNMGDLNWPGLSYWLCPSTHFSGDLIAASRSEGGKIYLMLADATGHGLAAALPTLIIARTFHAMSAKGYSLASIVTEINRSAKNDLPTGYFVATALFVIDFNHQTIEYWNGGLPDALLLDNDGNIMHTLSSEHLAIGILAAEQFDSVTRLLPWSKPCELVAYSDGLTESCSPDDEFFGEHRLIDILQKSPPKQRIQNVKKAVLEHIQTSSGQDDISLLSIDCGLIKQQSDE
;
A
#
# COMPACT_ATOMS: atom_id res chain seq x y z
N MET A 1 4.81 41.06 -9.43
CA MET A 1 6.25 41.40 -9.58
C MET A 1 7.01 40.13 -9.31
N THR A 2 7.37 39.41 -10.37
CA THR A 2 8.17 38.18 -10.26
C THR A 2 9.58 38.60 -9.90
N GLU A 3 9.99 38.35 -8.65
CA GLU A 3 11.41 38.39 -8.28
C GLU A 3 12.11 37.36 -9.17
N ASN A 4 12.83 37.83 -10.19
CA ASN A 4 13.79 37.02 -10.92
C ASN A 4 14.91 36.69 -9.94
N THR A 5 14.77 35.60 -9.20
CA THR A 5 15.88 34.96 -8.50
C THR A 5 16.85 34.46 -9.57
N HIS A 6 17.79 35.32 -9.96
CA HIS A 6 18.83 34.98 -10.93
C HIS A 6 19.69 33.85 -10.34
N PHE A 7 19.64 32.67 -10.95
CA PHE A 7 20.37 31.50 -10.46
C PHE A 7 21.80 31.56 -11.02
N ALA A 8 22.78 31.86 -10.17
CA ALA A 8 24.18 31.99 -10.59
C ALA A 8 24.76 30.63 -10.99
N LEU A 9 24.83 30.35 -12.30
CA LEU A 9 25.45 29.15 -12.85
C LEU A 9 26.99 29.19 -12.78
N LYS A 10 27.60 28.00 -12.65
CA LYS A 10 29.00 27.75 -13.02
C LYS A 10 29.08 27.33 -14.48
N ILE A 11 29.55 28.21 -15.37
CA ILE A 11 29.57 28.01 -16.82
C ILE A 11 30.99 27.65 -17.27
N LEU A 12 31.16 26.50 -17.91
CA LEU A 12 32.40 26.10 -18.58
C LEU A 12 32.40 26.61 -20.02
N ILE A 13 33.37 27.45 -20.37
CA ILE A 13 33.55 28.00 -21.71
C ILE A 13 34.76 27.33 -22.35
N THR A 14 34.57 26.72 -23.51
CA THR A 14 35.65 26.19 -24.35
C THR A 14 35.80 27.07 -25.58
N GLU A 15 36.90 27.80 -25.70
CA GLU A 15 37.14 28.79 -26.76
C GLU A 15 38.64 29.08 -26.88
N ASP A 16 39.19 29.02 -28.10
CA ASP A 16 40.60 29.28 -28.38
C ASP A 16 40.86 30.73 -28.82
N ASN A 17 39.84 31.42 -29.33
CA ASN A 17 39.93 32.82 -29.71
C ASN A 17 39.84 33.75 -28.49
N THR A 18 40.94 34.44 -28.18
CA THR A 18 41.06 35.31 -27.00
C THR A 18 40.08 36.49 -26.99
N GLU A 19 39.69 37.02 -28.15
CA GLU A 19 38.74 38.13 -28.25
C GLU A 19 37.32 37.68 -27.90
N THR A 20 36.89 36.54 -28.48
CA THR A 20 35.57 35.97 -28.17
C THR A 20 35.52 35.53 -26.70
N LEU A 21 36.56 34.88 -26.21
CA LEU A 21 36.65 34.46 -24.81
C LEU A 21 36.52 35.66 -23.87
N SER A 22 37.19 36.78 -24.17
CA SER A 22 37.11 38.02 -23.37
C SER A 22 35.70 38.62 -23.40
N LEU A 23 35.05 38.65 -24.57
CA LEU A 23 33.68 39.12 -24.74
C LEU A 23 32.68 38.30 -23.90
N LEU A 24 32.72 36.97 -24.03
CA LEU A 24 31.85 36.06 -23.28
C LEU A 24 32.11 36.13 -21.78
N THR A 25 33.38 36.22 -21.38
CA THR A 25 33.78 36.33 -19.98
C THR A 25 33.18 37.57 -19.33
N HIS A 26 33.39 38.74 -19.96
CA HIS A 26 32.88 40.00 -19.45
C HIS A 26 31.34 39.98 -19.36
N PHE A 27 30.67 39.57 -20.44
CA PHE A 27 29.22 39.52 -20.52
C PHE A 27 28.60 38.61 -19.44
N LEU A 28 29.10 37.38 -19.27
CA LEU A 28 28.52 36.41 -18.35
C LEU A 28 28.85 36.72 -16.88
N GLN A 29 30.01 37.32 -16.60
CA GLN A 29 30.33 37.82 -15.27
C GLN A 29 29.42 38.99 -14.85
N GLU A 30 29.08 39.89 -15.78
CA GLU A 30 28.09 40.96 -15.52
C GLU A 30 26.70 40.41 -15.20
N GLN A 31 26.33 39.25 -15.74
CA GLN A 31 25.09 38.53 -15.37
C GLN A 31 25.20 37.75 -14.04
N GLY A 32 26.36 37.78 -13.37
CA GLY A 32 26.55 37.15 -12.05
C GLY A 32 26.92 35.66 -12.10
N HIS A 33 27.34 35.14 -13.26
CA HIS A 33 27.81 33.75 -13.39
C HIS A 33 29.27 33.58 -12.96
N SER A 34 29.60 32.37 -12.50
CA SER A 34 30.98 31.94 -12.28
C SER A 34 31.48 31.18 -13.51
N LEU A 35 32.71 31.42 -13.93
CA LEU A 35 33.23 30.91 -15.20
C LEU A 35 34.43 29.99 -15.01
N LEU A 36 34.44 28.90 -15.77
CA LEU A 36 35.60 28.03 -15.98
C LEU A 36 36.02 28.18 -17.43
N LEU A 37 37.30 28.43 -17.70
CA LEU A 37 37.79 28.69 -19.05
C LEU A 37 38.71 27.55 -19.47
N ALA A 38 38.44 26.98 -20.64
CA ALA A 38 39.24 25.93 -21.27
C ALA A 38 39.63 26.36 -22.68
N LYS A 39 40.87 26.05 -23.09
CA LYS A 39 41.37 26.40 -24.43
C LYS A 39 41.48 25.19 -25.37
N ASN A 40 41.33 23.98 -24.85
CA ASN A 40 41.43 22.73 -25.59
C ASN A 40 40.55 21.64 -24.96
N SER A 41 40.38 20.51 -25.66
CA SER A 41 39.53 19.39 -25.25
C SER A 41 39.92 18.79 -23.90
N ASP A 42 41.21 18.64 -23.66
CA ASP A 42 41.71 17.95 -22.46
C ASP A 42 41.46 18.79 -21.21
N GLU A 43 41.69 20.11 -21.31
CA GLU A 43 41.31 21.08 -20.28
C GLU A 43 39.79 21.10 -20.06
N THR A 44 38.99 21.07 -21.12
CA THR A 44 37.53 21.05 -21.02
C THR A 44 37.05 19.83 -20.25
N LEU A 45 37.54 18.64 -20.60
CA LEU A 45 37.13 17.41 -19.97
C LEU A 45 37.60 17.34 -18.50
N ASP A 46 38.85 17.74 -18.23
CA ASP A 46 39.39 17.82 -16.86
C ASP A 46 38.56 18.77 -15.99
N LEU A 47 38.28 19.98 -16.48
CA LEU A 47 37.45 20.96 -15.77
C LEU A 47 36.01 20.49 -15.60
N PHE A 48 35.42 19.84 -16.60
CA PHE A 48 34.06 19.31 -16.50
C PHE A 48 33.94 18.28 -15.38
N VAL A 49 34.86 17.31 -15.34
CA VAL A 49 34.85 16.23 -14.34
C VAL A 49 35.23 16.74 -12.95
N ARG A 50 36.18 17.66 -12.84
CA ARG A 50 36.65 18.16 -11.55
C ARG A 50 35.67 19.14 -10.91
N GLU A 51 35.10 20.04 -11.70
CA GLU A 51 34.38 21.22 -11.19
C GLU A 51 32.86 21.11 -11.28
N TYR A 52 32.32 20.11 -12.00
CA TYR A 52 30.88 19.87 -12.21
C TYR A 52 30.12 21.15 -12.62
N PRO A 53 30.38 21.72 -13.80
CA PRO A 53 29.71 22.93 -14.25
C PRO A 53 28.20 22.72 -14.44
N ASP A 54 27.44 23.80 -14.31
CA ASP A 54 25.99 23.84 -14.50
C ASP A 54 25.59 24.08 -15.96
N LEU A 55 26.51 24.55 -16.80
CA LEU A 55 26.32 24.77 -18.24
C LEU A 55 27.68 24.69 -18.94
N VAL A 56 27.71 24.13 -20.15
CA VAL A 56 28.89 24.17 -21.02
C VAL A 56 28.56 25.00 -22.26
N LEU A 57 29.41 25.98 -22.56
CA LEU A 57 29.47 26.69 -23.84
C LEU A 57 30.70 26.18 -24.58
N ALA A 58 30.50 25.41 -25.65
CA ALA A 58 31.60 24.79 -26.38
C ALA A 58 31.74 25.38 -27.79
N ASP A 59 32.88 26.02 -28.08
CA ASP A 59 33.25 26.27 -29.48
C ASP A 59 33.65 24.95 -30.15
N ILE A 60 33.08 24.72 -31.32
CA ILE A 60 33.32 23.53 -32.13
C ILE A 60 34.36 23.73 -33.25
N ASN A 61 35.01 24.90 -33.34
CA ASN A 61 35.99 25.24 -34.39
C ASN A 61 37.45 25.27 -33.92
N ILE A 62 37.76 24.61 -32.81
CA ILE A 62 39.12 24.60 -32.25
C ILE A 62 40.06 23.79 -33.15
N PRO A 63 41.18 24.36 -33.63
CA PRO A 63 42.11 23.66 -34.52
C PRO A 63 42.65 22.36 -33.93
N GLY A 64 42.57 21.28 -34.71
CA GLY A 64 43.19 19.98 -34.37
C GLY A 64 42.34 19.04 -33.53
N ILE A 65 41.07 19.37 -33.25
CA ILE A 65 40.15 18.55 -32.45
C ILE A 65 38.84 18.30 -33.21
N ASP A 66 38.29 17.08 -33.14
CA ASP A 66 36.90 16.81 -33.54
C ASP A 66 35.97 17.25 -32.42
N SER A 67 35.32 18.38 -32.63
CA SER A 67 34.49 19.05 -31.64
C SER A 67 33.22 18.29 -31.25
N LEU A 68 32.73 17.40 -32.10
CA LEU A 68 31.65 16.47 -31.74
C LEU A 68 32.12 15.41 -30.74
N GLU A 69 33.41 15.07 -30.80
CA GLU A 69 34.02 14.10 -29.89
C GLU A 69 34.08 14.64 -28.46
N ILE A 70 34.37 15.94 -28.27
CA ILE A 70 34.35 16.59 -26.94
C ILE A 70 32.96 16.44 -26.30
N ILE A 71 31.90 16.72 -27.04
CA ILE A 71 30.52 16.65 -26.54
C ILE A 71 30.17 15.22 -26.14
N ALA A 72 30.53 14.25 -26.99
CA ALA A 72 30.34 12.84 -26.69
C ALA A 72 31.15 12.39 -25.45
N GLN A 73 32.37 12.90 -25.27
CA GLN A 73 33.21 12.63 -24.10
C GLN A 73 32.62 13.24 -22.83
N ILE A 74 32.15 14.49 -22.88
CA ILE A 74 31.45 15.15 -21.76
C ILE A 74 30.22 14.32 -21.35
N ARG A 75 29.40 13.89 -22.33
CA ARG A 75 28.22 13.06 -22.05
C ARG A 75 28.58 11.71 -21.45
N LYS A 76 29.67 11.08 -21.88
CA LYS A 76 30.17 9.82 -21.29
C LYS A 76 30.73 10.02 -19.87
N ALA A 77 31.38 11.14 -19.61
CA ALA A 77 31.98 11.45 -18.31
C ALA A 77 30.95 11.97 -17.30
N GLN A 78 29.78 12.44 -17.76
CA GLN A 78 28.74 12.97 -16.90
C GLN A 78 28.17 11.91 -15.95
N THR A 79 28.35 12.15 -14.66
CA THR A 79 27.77 11.33 -13.59
C THR A 79 26.82 12.16 -12.73
N GLY A 80 25.59 11.68 -12.54
CA GLY A 80 24.60 12.36 -11.70
C GLY A 80 23.79 13.41 -12.47
N LYS A 81 23.96 14.69 -12.14
CA LYS A 81 23.17 15.79 -12.71
C LYS A 81 23.44 15.93 -14.21
N TRP A 82 22.39 16.24 -14.97
CA TRP A 82 22.51 16.54 -16.38
C TRP A 82 22.98 17.98 -16.55
N THR A 83 24.03 18.19 -17.33
CA THR A 83 24.60 19.52 -17.57
C THR A 83 24.27 19.97 -19.00
N PRO A 84 23.52 21.06 -19.21
CA PRO A 84 23.24 21.55 -20.55
C PRO A 84 24.53 21.91 -21.32
N ILE A 85 24.56 21.65 -22.63
CA ILE A 85 25.66 21.98 -23.54
C ILE A 85 25.10 22.80 -24.70
N ILE A 86 25.60 24.03 -24.85
CA ILE A 86 25.32 24.91 -25.98
C ILE A 86 26.56 24.97 -26.87
N ILE A 87 26.40 24.61 -28.13
CA ILE A 87 27.44 24.73 -29.13
C ILE A 87 27.51 26.17 -29.63
N LEU A 88 28.73 26.72 -29.75
CA LEU A 88 29.03 27.96 -30.44
C LEU A 88 29.79 27.62 -31.74
N SER A 89 29.30 28.05 -32.90
CA SER A 89 29.90 27.64 -34.18
C SER A 89 29.96 28.74 -35.23
N ALA A 90 31.00 28.73 -36.06
CA ALA A 90 31.09 29.54 -37.26
C ALA A 90 30.24 29.01 -38.44
N SER A 91 29.90 27.72 -38.46
CA SER A 91 29.06 27.11 -39.50
C SER A 91 27.57 27.32 -39.20
N ASN A 92 26.80 27.70 -40.22
CA ASN A 92 25.33 27.73 -40.17
C ASN A 92 24.71 26.72 -41.15
N GLN A 93 25.45 25.65 -41.50
CA GLN A 93 24.89 24.59 -42.32
C GLN A 93 23.99 23.70 -41.47
N GLU A 94 22.78 23.40 -41.95
CA GLU A 94 21.80 22.57 -41.24
C GLU A 94 22.38 21.22 -40.80
N ASN A 95 23.21 20.60 -41.64
CA ASN A 95 23.86 19.33 -41.33
C ASN A 95 24.78 19.39 -40.11
N ASP A 96 25.46 20.52 -39.86
CA ASP A 96 26.38 20.66 -38.74
C ASP A 96 25.61 20.88 -37.43
N VAL A 97 24.49 21.61 -37.48
CA VAL A 97 23.55 21.75 -36.36
C VAL A 97 23.01 20.38 -35.95
N ILE A 98 22.53 19.60 -36.93
CA ILE A 98 21.97 18.26 -36.69
C ILE A 98 23.02 17.35 -36.05
N LYS A 99 24.25 17.33 -36.58
CA LYS A 99 25.34 16.51 -36.02
C LYS A 99 25.68 16.92 -34.58
N GLY A 100 25.72 18.22 -34.29
CA GLY A 100 25.97 18.73 -32.94
C GLY A 100 24.93 18.27 -31.92
N LEU A 101 23.65 18.38 -32.27
CA LEU A 101 22.55 17.92 -31.41
C LEU A 101 22.55 16.39 -31.27
N GLN A 102 22.83 15.65 -32.34
CA GLN A 102 22.95 14.18 -32.30
C GLN A 102 24.14 13.69 -31.47
N ALA A 103 25.22 14.47 -31.37
CA ALA A 103 26.34 14.19 -30.48
C ALA A 103 25.99 14.42 -29.00
N GLY A 104 24.82 15.02 -28.72
CA GLY A 104 24.27 15.20 -27.38
C GLY A 104 24.29 16.64 -26.88
N ALA A 105 24.54 17.64 -27.74
CA ALA A 105 24.30 19.04 -27.37
C ALA A 105 22.80 19.34 -27.26
N ASP A 106 22.45 20.30 -26.42
CA ASP A 106 21.06 20.67 -26.14
C ASP A 106 20.62 21.91 -26.90
N ASP A 107 21.59 22.71 -27.34
CA ASP A 107 21.34 23.87 -28.18
C ASP A 107 22.56 24.22 -29.04
N TYR A 108 22.34 25.08 -30.03
CA TYR A 108 23.33 25.52 -31.00
C TYR A 108 23.19 27.01 -31.29
N MET A 109 24.31 27.71 -31.42
CA MET A 109 24.38 29.12 -31.78
C MET A 109 25.45 29.39 -32.83
N THR A 110 25.07 30.16 -33.86
CA THR A 110 25.97 30.58 -34.93
C THR A 110 26.67 31.89 -34.61
N ARG A 111 27.91 32.04 -35.06
CA ARG A 111 28.66 33.30 -35.06
C ARG A 111 28.18 34.23 -36.21
N PRO A 112 28.20 35.56 -36.04
CA PRO A 112 28.61 36.30 -34.84
C PRO A 112 27.61 36.12 -33.68
N ILE A 113 28.13 35.98 -32.45
CA ILE A 113 27.31 35.67 -31.27
C ILE A 113 26.43 36.88 -30.92
N ASN A 114 25.11 36.70 -31.00
CA ASN A 114 24.17 37.67 -30.48
C ASN A 114 23.98 37.46 -28.97
N LEU A 115 24.55 38.36 -28.16
CA LEU A 115 24.53 38.26 -26.70
C LEU A 115 23.11 38.26 -26.11
N ASN A 116 22.15 38.92 -26.75
CA ASN A 116 20.75 38.90 -26.29
C ASN A 116 20.13 37.50 -26.45
N ILE A 117 20.41 36.83 -27.57
CA ILE A 117 19.94 35.47 -27.82
C ILE A 117 20.65 34.48 -26.89
N LEU A 118 21.97 34.65 -26.69
CA LEU A 118 22.74 33.83 -25.76
C LEU A 118 22.15 33.93 -24.34
N ASN A 119 21.86 35.14 -23.87
CA ASN A 119 21.26 35.35 -22.56
C ASN A 119 19.90 34.65 -22.43
N ALA A 120 19.03 34.79 -23.43
CA ALA A 120 17.72 34.15 -23.42
C ALA A 120 17.82 32.62 -23.34
N LYS A 121 18.81 32.02 -24.04
CA LYS A 121 19.09 30.58 -23.98
C LYS A 121 19.65 30.18 -22.60
N ILE A 122 20.59 30.94 -22.06
CA ILE A 122 21.16 30.69 -20.72
C ILE A 122 20.06 30.75 -19.64
N GLN A 123 19.21 31.78 -19.65
CA GLN A 123 18.06 31.87 -18.75
C GLN A 123 17.08 30.70 -18.89
N SER A 124 16.94 30.14 -20.10
CA SER A 124 16.18 28.91 -20.29
C SER A 124 16.84 27.72 -19.59
N MET A 125 18.17 27.58 -19.76
CA MET A 125 18.95 26.52 -19.10
C MET A 125 18.99 26.67 -17.58
N GLU A 126 19.04 27.89 -17.05
CA GLU A 126 18.91 28.18 -15.61
C GLU A 126 17.60 27.61 -15.05
N ARG A 127 16.47 27.84 -15.73
CA ARG A 127 15.17 27.31 -15.30
C ARG A 127 15.18 25.79 -15.28
N PHE A 128 15.74 25.14 -16.30
CA PHE A 128 15.86 23.68 -16.32
C PHE A 128 16.73 23.15 -15.19
N VAL A 129 17.88 23.77 -14.95
CA VAL A 129 18.78 23.41 -13.84
C VAL A 129 18.09 23.56 -12.49
N ALA A 130 17.38 24.67 -12.27
CA ALA A 130 16.64 24.91 -11.03
C ALA A 130 15.53 23.87 -10.81
N LEU A 131 14.77 23.52 -11.87
CA LEU A 131 13.75 22.48 -11.81
C LEU A 131 14.34 21.11 -11.46
N GLN A 132 15.51 20.75 -12.01
CA GLN A 132 16.16 19.49 -11.71
C GLN A 132 16.58 19.40 -10.23
N VAL A 133 17.16 20.47 -9.69
CA VAL A 133 17.54 20.55 -8.28
C VAL A 133 16.31 20.42 -7.37
N ASN A 134 15.23 21.15 -7.68
CA ASN A 134 13.99 21.12 -6.90
C ASN A 134 13.31 19.74 -6.94
N ASN A 135 13.32 19.07 -8.10
CA ASN A 135 12.78 17.71 -8.23
C ASN A 135 13.59 16.70 -7.41
N GLN A 136 14.92 16.81 -7.42
CA GLN A 136 15.77 15.94 -6.64
C GLN A 136 15.55 16.13 -5.13
N GLN A 137 15.44 17.38 -4.67
CA GLN A 137 15.11 17.67 -3.27
C GLN A 137 13.73 17.16 -2.88
N SER A 138 12.71 17.39 -3.71
CA SER A 138 11.35 16.89 -3.49
C SER A 138 11.32 15.37 -3.39
N THR A 139 12.08 14.68 -4.25
CA THR A 139 12.18 13.21 -4.24
C THR A 139 12.81 12.70 -2.94
N LEU A 140 13.85 13.36 -2.45
CA LEU A 140 14.50 13.02 -1.18
C LEU A 140 13.59 13.27 0.03
N SER A 141 12.90 14.40 0.08
CA SER A 141 11.94 14.69 1.16
C SER A 141 10.78 13.70 1.16
N LEU A 142 10.28 13.33 -0.01
CA LEU A 142 9.21 12.35 -0.16
C LEU A 142 9.65 10.95 0.29
N SER A 143 10.86 10.53 -0.06
CA SER A 143 11.38 9.23 0.40
C SER A 143 11.53 9.18 1.91
N GLN A 144 12.03 10.25 2.54
CA GLN A 144 12.14 10.37 3.99
C GLN A 144 10.76 10.31 4.68
N ALA A 145 9.79 11.08 4.20
CA ALA A 145 8.43 11.07 4.74
C ALA A 145 7.76 9.69 4.61
N ASN A 146 7.97 9.01 3.48
CA ASN A 146 7.45 7.65 3.27
C ASN A 146 8.08 6.63 4.22
N GLU A 147 9.38 6.75 4.53
CA GLU A 147 10.03 5.88 5.51
C GLU A 147 9.49 6.10 6.93
N GLU A 148 9.23 7.35 7.31
CA GLU A 148 8.64 7.69 8.61
C GLU A 148 7.22 7.12 8.73
N LEU A 149 6.36 7.35 7.72
CA LEU A 149 5.01 6.79 7.67
C LEU A 149 5.03 5.24 7.74
N LYS A 150 5.98 4.60 7.07
CA LYS A 150 6.13 3.14 7.11
C LYS A 150 6.49 2.64 8.51
N LYS A 151 7.35 3.37 9.25
CA LYS A 151 7.68 3.03 10.65
C LYS A 151 6.46 3.18 11.55
N GLU A 152 5.69 4.25 11.41
CA GLU A 152 4.46 4.48 12.18
C GLU A 152 3.42 3.39 11.92
N GLN A 153 3.19 3.02 10.66
CA GLN A 153 2.28 1.93 10.30
C GLN A 153 2.72 0.58 10.88
N GLN A 154 4.02 0.27 10.85
CA GLN A 154 4.55 -0.95 11.46
C GLN A 154 4.36 -0.99 12.98
N LEU A 155 4.53 0.14 13.66
CA LEU A 155 4.27 0.24 15.10
C LEU A 155 2.79 0.02 15.40
N ALA A 156 1.90 0.73 14.69
CA ALA A 156 0.46 0.59 14.84
C ALA A 156 0.02 -0.87 14.62
N LYS A 157 0.53 -1.54 13.59
CA LYS A 157 0.25 -2.95 13.33
C LYS A 157 0.66 -3.85 14.49
N ARG A 158 1.89 -3.69 15.01
CA ARG A 158 2.36 -4.48 16.15
C ARG A 158 1.52 -4.27 17.41
N LEU A 159 1.03 -3.05 17.63
CA LEU A 159 0.15 -2.75 18.77
C LEU A 159 -1.23 -3.39 18.58
N LEU A 160 -1.80 -3.26 17.38
CA LEU A 160 -3.08 -3.88 17.04
C LEU A 160 -3.00 -5.40 17.16
N ASP A 161 -1.99 -6.03 16.57
CA ASP A 161 -1.77 -7.48 16.65
C ASP A 161 -1.67 -7.95 18.11
N LYS A 162 -0.98 -7.19 18.98
CA LYS A 162 -0.91 -7.51 20.42
C LYS A 162 -2.26 -7.40 21.12
N MET A 163 -3.10 -6.45 20.72
CA MET A 163 -4.42 -6.27 21.32
C MET A 163 -5.45 -7.27 20.79
N LEU A 164 -5.35 -7.68 19.53
CA LEU A 164 -6.24 -8.68 18.94
C LEU A 164 -5.86 -10.11 19.35
N ASN A 165 -4.57 -10.39 19.56
CA ASN A 165 -4.08 -11.67 20.09
C ASN A 165 -4.31 -11.85 21.60
N MET A 166 -5.33 -11.21 22.19
CA MET A 166 -5.71 -11.41 23.59
C MET A 166 -6.50 -12.71 23.85
N GLY A 167 -6.80 -13.49 22.81
CA GLY A 167 -7.47 -14.79 22.90
C GLY A 167 -6.58 -15.97 22.49
N ASP A 168 -6.80 -17.13 23.11
CA ASP A 168 -6.27 -18.39 22.58
C ASP A 168 -7.02 -18.72 21.30
N LEU A 169 -6.35 -18.69 20.14
CA LEU A 169 -6.88 -19.21 18.87
C LEU A 169 -6.29 -20.60 18.54
N ASN A 170 -5.37 -21.09 19.37
CA ASN A 170 -4.69 -22.36 19.15
C ASN A 170 -5.40 -23.51 19.86
N TRP A 171 -6.54 -23.94 19.29
CA TRP A 171 -7.37 -25.01 19.86
C TRP A 171 -7.46 -26.17 18.87
N PRO A 172 -7.36 -27.43 19.34
CA PRO A 172 -7.59 -28.58 18.49
C PRO A 172 -9.03 -28.54 17.95
N GLY A 173 -9.20 -28.46 16.63
CA GLY A 173 -10.52 -28.38 15.98
C GLY A 173 -10.97 -26.97 15.59
N LEU A 174 -10.30 -25.91 16.05
CA LEU A 174 -10.49 -24.55 15.54
C LEU A 174 -9.54 -24.32 14.36
N SER A 175 -10.08 -23.95 13.20
CA SER A 175 -9.31 -23.60 12.00
C SER A 175 -9.82 -22.26 11.47
N TYR A 176 -8.92 -21.35 11.14
CA TYR A 176 -9.30 -20.05 10.62
C TYR A 176 -8.36 -19.59 9.51
N TRP A 177 -8.85 -18.69 8.68
CA TRP A 177 -8.10 -17.99 7.66
C TRP A 177 -8.50 -16.52 7.69
N LEU A 178 -7.52 -15.64 7.91
CA LEU A 178 -7.66 -14.19 7.83
C LEU A 178 -6.65 -13.70 6.79
N CYS A 179 -7.13 -13.09 5.72
CA CYS A 179 -6.32 -12.57 4.62
C CYS A 179 -6.63 -11.09 4.42
N PRO A 180 -5.83 -10.17 4.98
CA PRO A 180 -6.05 -8.75 4.78
C PRO A 180 -5.69 -8.32 3.35
N SER A 181 -6.47 -7.40 2.80
CA SER A 181 -6.24 -6.70 1.54
C SER A 181 -5.08 -5.69 1.64
N THR A 182 -4.87 -5.12 2.84
CA THR A 182 -3.80 -4.13 3.11
C THR A 182 -2.96 -4.51 4.34
N HIS A 183 -2.23 -3.54 4.93
CA HIS A 183 -1.41 -3.81 6.12
C HIS A 183 -2.25 -4.14 7.37
N PHE A 184 -3.49 -3.65 7.42
CA PHE A 184 -4.45 -3.84 8.51
C PHE A 184 -5.73 -4.45 7.96
N SER A 185 -6.35 -5.32 8.75
CA SER A 185 -7.64 -5.92 8.43
C SER A 185 -8.78 -5.18 9.13
N GLY A 186 -9.84 -4.85 8.41
CA GLY A 186 -11.18 -4.61 8.94
C GLY A 186 -11.83 -5.88 9.48
N ASP A 187 -11.40 -7.06 9.03
CA ASP A 187 -11.84 -8.34 9.56
C ASP A 187 -11.16 -8.74 10.88
N LEU A 188 -11.91 -9.40 11.75
CA LEU A 188 -11.46 -9.92 13.03
C LEU A 188 -12.05 -11.29 13.31
N ILE A 189 -11.18 -12.21 13.75
CA ILE A 189 -11.56 -13.48 14.35
C ILE A 189 -11.08 -13.49 15.79
N ALA A 190 -12.00 -13.69 16.74
CA ALA A 190 -11.67 -13.81 18.16
C ALA A 190 -12.28 -15.08 18.77
N ALA A 191 -11.55 -15.70 19.69
CA ALA A 191 -12.00 -16.85 20.45
C ALA A 191 -11.68 -16.68 21.94
N SER A 192 -12.52 -17.26 22.81
CA SER A 192 -12.35 -17.18 24.26
C SER A 192 -12.95 -18.40 24.95
N ARG A 193 -12.30 -18.87 26.02
CA ARG A 193 -12.82 -19.94 26.90
C ARG A 193 -13.38 -19.31 28.17
N SER A 194 -14.59 -19.70 28.57
CA SER A 194 -15.05 -19.39 29.93
C SER A 194 -14.53 -20.42 30.93
N GLU A 195 -14.49 -20.06 32.21
CA GLU A 195 -14.17 -20.98 33.31
C GLU A 195 -15.09 -22.22 33.32
N GLY A 196 -16.32 -22.09 32.84
CA GLY A 196 -17.29 -23.19 32.69
C GLY A 196 -17.05 -24.11 31.48
N GLY A 197 -15.96 -23.91 30.74
CA GLY A 197 -15.58 -24.75 29.60
C GLY A 197 -16.33 -24.45 28.30
N LYS A 198 -17.16 -23.40 28.24
CA LYS A 198 -17.80 -22.96 27.00
C LYS A 198 -16.80 -22.23 26.10
N ILE A 199 -16.97 -22.39 24.79
CA ILE A 199 -16.16 -21.68 23.79
C ILE A 199 -17.01 -20.56 23.19
N TYR A 200 -16.46 -19.36 23.21
CA TYR A 200 -17.03 -18.19 22.56
C TYR A 200 -16.22 -17.89 21.32
N LEU A 201 -16.89 -17.65 20.20
CA LEU A 201 -16.29 -17.26 18.93
C LEU A 201 -16.94 -15.98 18.43
N MET A 202 -16.14 -15.13 17.80
CA MET A 202 -16.59 -13.93 17.12
C MET A 202 -15.91 -13.85 15.76
N LEU A 203 -16.72 -13.65 14.73
CA LEU A 203 -16.30 -13.18 13.43
C LEU A 203 -16.85 -11.77 13.27
N ALA A 204 -16.02 -10.82 12.91
CA ALA A 204 -16.43 -9.44 12.70
C ALA A 204 -15.77 -8.86 11.47
N ASP A 205 -16.50 -8.02 10.77
CA ASP A 205 -16.10 -7.36 9.53
C ASP A 205 -16.55 -5.90 9.63
N ALA A 206 -15.57 -5.00 9.60
CA ALA A 206 -15.80 -3.57 9.62
C ALA A 206 -15.70 -3.02 8.22
N THR A 207 -16.67 -2.19 7.84
CA THR A 207 -16.73 -1.62 6.49
C THR A 207 -15.47 -0.87 6.10
N GLY A 208 -14.91 -1.21 4.94
CA GLY A 208 -13.72 -0.62 4.37
C GLY A 208 -12.44 -1.36 4.76
N HIS A 209 -11.28 -0.84 4.35
CA HIS A 209 -10.00 -1.52 4.56
C HIS A 209 -8.98 -0.61 5.28
N GLY A 210 -7.97 -1.24 5.88
CA GLY A 210 -6.87 -0.53 6.52
C GLY A 210 -7.15 -0.10 7.96
N LEU A 211 -6.40 0.89 8.47
CA LEU A 211 -6.42 1.25 9.89
C LEU A 211 -7.80 1.76 10.36
N ALA A 212 -8.54 2.47 9.51
CA ALA A 212 -9.85 3.01 9.86
C ALA A 212 -10.90 1.91 10.08
N ALA A 213 -10.80 0.77 9.37
CA ALA A 213 -11.65 -0.39 9.55
C ALA A 213 -11.21 -1.28 10.73
N ALA A 214 -9.89 -1.34 11.00
CA ALA A 214 -9.34 -2.10 12.11
C ALA A 214 -9.66 -1.51 13.51
N LEU A 215 -9.91 -0.20 13.60
CA LEU A 215 -10.22 0.45 14.87
C LEU A 215 -11.59 0.02 15.45
N PRO A 216 -12.68 -0.02 14.66
CA PRO A 216 -13.95 -0.58 15.11
C PRO A 216 -13.86 -1.99 15.67
N THR A 217 -13.14 -2.89 15.00
CA THR A 217 -13.00 -4.27 15.45
C THR A 217 -12.26 -4.39 16.78
N LEU A 218 -11.28 -3.51 17.04
CA LEU A 218 -10.57 -3.46 18.32
C LEU A 218 -11.51 -3.16 19.51
N ILE A 219 -12.45 -2.23 19.34
CA ILE A 219 -13.37 -1.82 20.41
C ILE A 219 -14.27 -3.01 20.80
N ILE A 220 -14.86 -3.66 19.80
CA ILE A 220 -15.75 -4.80 20.02
C ILE A 220 -15.00 -6.01 20.57
N ALA A 221 -13.75 -6.25 20.12
CA ALA A 221 -12.90 -7.35 20.58
C ALA A 221 -12.64 -7.29 22.08
N ARG A 222 -12.33 -6.09 22.59
CA ARG A 222 -12.03 -5.89 24.01
C ARG A 222 -13.23 -6.23 24.88
N THR A 223 -14.42 -5.75 24.50
CA THR A 223 -15.66 -6.04 25.21
C THR A 223 -16.00 -7.53 25.14
N PHE A 224 -15.86 -8.14 23.97
CA PHE A 224 -16.01 -9.58 23.77
C PHE A 224 -15.13 -10.39 24.72
N HIS A 225 -13.81 -10.14 24.76
CA HIS A 225 -12.89 -10.88 25.63
C HIS A 225 -13.19 -10.67 27.12
N ALA A 226 -13.46 -9.42 27.53
CA ALA A 226 -13.72 -9.09 28.92
C ALA A 226 -14.98 -9.78 29.49
N MET A 227 -16.00 -9.99 28.66
CA MET A 227 -17.25 -10.63 29.08
C MET A 227 -17.26 -12.14 28.86
N SER A 228 -16.73 -12.63 27.74
CA SER A 228 -16.66 -14.08 27.46
C SER A 228 -15.81 -14.82 28.48
N ALA A 229 -14.68 -14.24 28.92
CA ALA A 229 -13.82 -14.84 29.95
C ALA A 229 -14.57 -15.05 31.28
N LYS A 230 -15.52 -14.15 31.59
CA LYS A 230 -16.38 -14.23 32.78
C LYS A 230 -17.62 -15.13 32.58
N GLY A 231 -17.83 -15.66 31.39
CA GLY A 231 -18.94 -16.56 31.08
C GLY A 231 -20.32 -15.89 31.03
N TYR A 232 -20.41 -14.61 30.65
CA TYR A 232 -21.71 -13.95 30.42
C TYR A 232 -22.48 -14.63 29.27
N SER A 233 -23.80 -14.44 29.24
CA SER A 233 -24.66 -14.92 28.15
C SER A 233 -24.37 -14.18 26.85
N LEU A 234 -24.61 -14.84 25.71
CA LEU A 234 -24.34 -14.25 24.40
C LEU A 234 -25.16 -12.97 24.18
N ALA A 235 -26.45 -12.96 24.53
CA ALA A 235 -27.29 -11.77 24.46
C ALA A 235 -26.73 -10.57 25.24
N SER A 236 -26.19 -10.80 26.44
CA SER A 236 -25.56 -9.73 27.24
C SER A 236 -24.27 -9.23 26.60
N ILE A 237 -23.45 -10.13 26.04
CA ILE A 237 -22.22 -9.78 25.34
C ILE A 237 -22.54 -8.90 24.12
N VAL A 238 -23.45 -9.33 23.25
CA VAL A 238 -23.85 -8.59 22.05
C VAL A 238 -24.39 -7.21 22.43
N THR A 239 -25.24 -7.13 23.46
CA THR A 239 -25.82 -5.85 23.93
C THR A 239 -24.75 -4.87 24.40
N GLU A 240 -23.76 -5.35 25.17
CA GLU A 240 -22.66 -4.52 25.64
C GLU A 240 -21.75 -4.09 24.48
N ILE A 241 -21.47 -4.99 23.54
CA ILE A 241 -20.68 -4.68 22.36
C ILE A 241 -21.37 -3.56 21.55
N ASN A 242 -22.68 -3.66 21.30
CA ASN A 242 -23.42 -2.59 20.60
C ASN A 242 -23.40 -1.27 21.38
N ARG A 243 -23.52 -1.32 22.71
CA ARG A 243 -23.44 -0.11 23.56
C ARG A 243 -22.06 0.54 23.47
N SER A 244 -20.97 -0.23 23.61
CA SER A 244 -19.60 0.29 23.48
C SER A 244 -19.34 0.82 22.08
N ALA A 245 -19.75 0.09 21.04
CA ALA A 245 -19.66 0.54 19.66
C ALA A 245 -20.38 1.89 19.44
N LYS A 246 -21.60 2.05 19.96
CA LYS A 246 -22.35 3.31 19.84
C LYS A 246 -21.75 4.49 20.59
N ASN A 247 -21.09 4.25 21.71
CA ASN A 247 -20.49 5.30 22.53
C ASN A 247 -19.10 5.70 22.02
N ASP A 248 -18.32 4.73 21.57
CA ASP A 248 -16.89 4.91 21.32
C ASP A 248 -16.55 5.04 19.82
N LEU A 249 -17.41 4.57 18.92
CA LEU A 249 -17.19 4.72 17.47
C LEU A 249 -17.70 6.08 16.94
N PRO A 250 -17.01 6.67 15.96
CA PRO A 250 -17.53 7.84 15.26
C PRO A 250 -18.81 7.53 14.50
N THR A 251 -19.63 8.56 14.25
CA THR A 251 -20.84 8.44 13.43
C THR A 251 -20.51 7.89 12.04
N GLY A 252 -21.27 6.90 11.59
CA GLY A 252 -21.12 6.28 10.27
C GLY A 252 -20.28 5.01 10.26
N TYR A 253 -19.68 4.62 11.39
CA TYR A 253 -18.99 3.34 11.53
C TYR A 253 -19.93 2.28 12.12
N PHE A 254 -19.91 1.09 11.54
CA PHE A 254 -20.61 -0.09 12.02
C PHE A 254 -19.79 -1.33 11.67
N VAL A 255 -20.08 -2.44 12.35
CA VAL A 255 -19.33 -3.69 12.19
C VAL A 255 -20.32 -4.83 12.04
N ALA A 256 -20.29 -5.50 10.89
CA ALA A 256 -20.99 -6.76 10.70
C ALA A 256 -20.37 -7.80 11.62
N THR A 257 -21.17 -8.57 12.36
CA THR A 257 -20.63 -9.45 13.39
C THR A 257 -21.49 -10.70 13.56
N ALA A 258 -20.83 -11.85 13.66
CA ALA A 258 -21.42 -13.11 14.04
C ALA A 258 -20.73 -13.63 15.31
N LEU A 259 -21.54 -13.94 16.32
CA LEU A 259 -21.12 -14.39 17.62
C LEU A 259 -21.69 -15.78 17.88
N PHE A 260 -20.86 -16.67 18.41
CA PHE A 260 -21.24 -18.05 18.69
C PHE A 260 -20.78 -18.46 20.09
N VAL A 261 -21.60 -19.25 20.78
CA VAL A 261 -21.23 -19.91 22.04
C VAL A 261 -21.51 -21.39 21.90
N ILE A 262 -20.49 -22.21 22.12
CA ILE A 262 -20.57 -23.66 22.02
C ILE A 262 -20.43 -24.24 23.42
N ASP A 263 -21.46 -24.96 23.83
CA ASP A 263 -21.51 -25.72 25.08
C ASP A 263 -21.40 -27.21 24.75
N PHE A 264 -20.22 -27.79 25.02
CA PHE A 264 -19.94 -29.19 24.74
C PHE A 264 -20.62 -30.15 25.71
N ASN A 265 -20.91 -29.69 26.94
CA ASN A 265 -21.56 -30.49 27.96
C ASN A 265 -23.04 -30.71 27.62
N HIS A 266 -23.73 -29.64 27.21
CA HIS A 266 -25.14 -29.68 26.81
C HIS A 266 -25.34 -29.96 25.31
N GLN A 267 -24.26 -29.97 24.53
CA GLN A 267 -24.25 -30.13 23.08
C GLN A 267 -25.16 -29.11 22.38
N THR A 268 -24.96 -27.83 22.69
CA THR A 268 -25.70 -26.73 22.08
C THR A 268 -24.77 -25.68 21.49
N ILE A 269 -25.24 -25.04 20.42
CA ILE A 269 -24.63 -23.88 19.79
C ILE A 269 -25.64 -22.74 19.90
N GLU A 270 -25.30 -21.70 20.64
CA GLU A 270 -26.04 -20.44 20.66
C GLU A 270 -25.37 -19.47 19.67
N TYR A 271 -26.15 -18.75 18.87
CA TYR A 271 -25.60 -17.78 17.93
C TYR A 271 -26.41 -16.48 17.84
N TRP A 272 -25.71 -15.44 17.41
CA TRP A 272 -26.25 -14.15 16.99
C TRP A 272 -25.50 -13.72 15.73
N ASN A 273 -26.20 -13.37 14.66
CA ASN A 273 -25.60 -12.89 13.42
C ASN A 273 -26.27 -11.58 13.01
N GLY A 274 -25.45 -10.52 12.90
CA GLY A 274 -25.86 -9.20 12.48
C GLY A 274 -24.98 -8.67 11.37
N GLY A 275 -25.44 -8.81 10.13
CA GLY A 275 -24.83 -8.20 8.94
C GLY A 275 -23.79 -9.04 8.21
N LEU A 276 -23.34 -10.18 8.76
CA LEU A 276 -22.48 -11.12 8.02
C LEU A 276 -23.32 -12.12 7.22
N PRO A 277 -22.74 -12.82 6.22
CA PRO A 277 -23.38 -13.94 5.54
C PRO A 277 -23.86 -15.04 6.49
N ASP A 278 -24.73 -15.91 5.99
CA ASP A 278 -25.26 -17.05 6.73
C ASP A 278 -24.14 -18.04 7.09
N ALA A 279 -24.05 -18.39 8.38
CA ALA A 279 -23.12 -19.43 8.82
C ALA A 279 -23.72 -20.83 8.60
N LEU A 280 -22.87 -21.83 8.41
CA LEU A 280 -23.28 -23.18 8.05
C LEU A 280 -22.86 -24.18 9.13
N LEU A 281 -23.78 -25.04 9.56
CA LEU A 281 -23.46 -26.20 10.39
C LEU A 281 -23.52 -27.46 9.53
N LEU A 282 -22.36 -28.08 9.31
CA LEU A 282 -22.18 -29.23 8.43
C LEU A 282 -22.00 -30.51 9.25
N ASP A 283 -22.51 -31.63 8.77
CA ASP A 283 -22.14 -32.95 9.30
C ASP A 283 -20.78 -33.41 8.74
N ASN A 284 -20.32 -34.59 9.16
CA ASN A 284 -19.07 -35.17 8.66
C ASN A 284 -19.11 -35.58 7.17
N ASP A 285 -20.30 -35.81 6.63
CA ASP A 285 -20.51 -36.20 5.22
C ASP A 285 -20.62 -34.98 4.29
N GLY A 286 -20.62 -33.76 4.85
CA GLY A 286 -20.72 -32.50 4.11
C GLY A 286 -22.15 -31.97 3.98
N ASN A 287 -23.16 -32.64 4.52
CA ASN A 287 -24.53 -32.14 4.44
C ASN A 287 -24.75 -30.97 5.40
N ILE A 288 -25.47 -29.95 4.93
CA ILE A 288 -25.87 -28.81 5.75
C ILE A 288 -26.98 -29.28 6.71
N MET A 289 -26.65 -29.34 8.00
CA MET A 289 -27.60 -29.66 9.07
C MET A 289 -28.47 -28.45 9.41
N HIS A 290 -27.84 -27.28 9.55
CA HIS A 290 -28.51 -26.04 9.89
C HIS A 290 -27.82 -24.86 9.19
N THR A 291 -28.63 -23.88 8.76
CA THR A 291 -28.18 -22.57 8.30
C THR A 291 -28.47 -21.56 9.40
N LEU A 292 -27.42 -20.85 9.84
CA LEU A 292 -27.46 -19.87 10.91
C LEU A 292 -27.61 -18.48 10.29
N SER A 293 -28.86 -18.11 10.00
CA SER A 293 -29.15 -16.93 9.18
C SER A 293 -28.81 -15.60 9.85
N SER A 294 -28.45 -14.63 9.01
CA SER A 294 -28.24 -13.23 9.38
C SER A 294 -29.58 -12.52 9.57
N GLU A 295 -29.97 -12.29 10.82
CA GLU A 295 -31.30 -11.77 11.18
C GLU A 295 -31.27 -10.38 11.80
N HIS A 296 -30.08 -9.91 12.17
CA HIS A 296 -29.90 -8.65 12.89
C HIS A 296 -29.17 -7.63 12.02
N LEU A 297 -29.29 -6.36 12.38
CA LEU A 297 -28.45 -5.30 11.81
C LEU A 297 -27.06 -5.34 12.45
N ALA A 298 -26.08 -4.85 11.69
CA ALA A 298 -24.70 -4.73 12.14
C ALA A 298 -24.58 -3.90 13.44
N ILE A 299 -23.56 -4.25 14.22
CA ILE A 299 -23.25 -3.62 15.50
C ILE A 299 -22.90 -2.14 15.27
N GLY A 300 -23.42 -1.26 16.11
CA GLY A 300 -23.19 0.18 16.01
C GLY A 300 -24.20 0.92 15.14
N ILE A 301 -25.19 0.24 14.53
CA ILE A 301 -26.27 0.90 13.76
C ILE A 301 -27.42 1.36 14.67
N LEU A 302 -27.95 0.48 15.51
CA LEU A 302 -29.14 0.75 16.34
C LEU A 302 -28.77 1.28 17.73
N ALA A 303 -29.62 2.16 18.27
CA ALA A 303 -29.54 2.58 19.68
C ALA A 303 -29.96 1.43 20.61
N ALA A 304 -29.59 1.52 21.89
CA ALA A 304 -29.79 0.44 22.85
C ALA A 304 -31.26 0.03 23.01
N GLU A 305 -32.20 0.95 22.83
CA GLU A 305 -33.65 0.72 22.97
C GLU A 305 -34.26 -0.03 21.79
N GLN A 306 -33.62 0.04 20.62
CA GLN A 306 -34.07 -0.59 19.37
C GLN A 306 -33.26 -1.83 19.01
N PHE A 307 -32.16 -2.06 19.72
CA PHE A 307 -31.24 -3.14 19.43
C PHE A 307 -31.83 -4.49 19.84
N ASP A 308 -31.98 -5.38 18.87
CA ASP A 308 -32.40 -6.76 19.11
C ASP A 308 -31.19 -7.66 19.42
N SER A 309 -31.19 -8.19 20.64
CA SER A 309 -30.15 -9.08 21.17
C SER A 309 -30.62 -10.53 21.31
N VAL A 310 -31.77 -10.88 20.70
CA VAL A 310 -32.30 -12.24 20.72
C VAL A 310 -31.32 -13.19 20.03
N THR A 311 -31.00 -14.27 20.72
CA THR A 311 -30.11 -15.32 20.24
C THR A 311 -30.90 -16.57 19.88
N ARG A 312 -30.31 -17.41 19.02
CA ARG A 312 -30.89 -18.70 18.65
C ARG A 312 -30.04 -19.83 19.20
N LEU A 313 -30.71 -20.87 19.72
CA LEU A 313 -30.07 -22.04 20.29
C LEU A 313 -30.33 -23.26 19.41
N LEU A 314 -29.27 -23.93 18.99
CA LEU A 314 -29.31 -25.11 18.14
C LEU A 314 -28.70 -26.30 18.88
N PRO A 315 -29.44 -27.40 19.10
CA PRO A 315 -28.86 -28.63 19.64
C PRO A 315 -28.11 -29.40 18.55
N TRP A 316 -27.05 -30.12 18.92
CA TRP A 316 -26.36 -31.03 18.02
C TRP A 316 -26.16 -32.40 18.67
N SER A 317 -26.47 -33.46 17.92
CA SER A 317 -26.40 -34.85 18.41
C SER A 317 -25.33 -35.69 17.70
N LYS A 318 -24.90 -35.27 16.52
CA LYS A 318 -23.84 -35.89 15.72
C LYS A 318 -22.64 -34.94 15.63
N PRO A 319 -21.40 -35.45 15.46
CA PRO A 319 -20.26 -34.62 15.13
C PRO A 319 -20.58 -33.67 13.98
N CYS A 320 -20.32 -32.37 14.19
CA CYS A 320 -20.61 -31.32 13.24
C CYS A 320 -19.49 -30.27 13.21
N GLU A 321 -19.41 -29.55 12.11
CA GLU A 321 -18.45 -28.48 11.87
C GLU A 321 -19.23 -27.19 11.59
N LEU A 322 -19.01 -26.16 12.43
CA LEU A 322 -19.58 -24.82 12.22
C LEU A 322 -18.61 -24.03 11.35
N VAL A 323 -19.10 -23.47 10.25
CA VAL A 323 -18.33 -22.63 9.31
C VAL A 323 -18.98 -21.24 9.22
N ALA A 324 -18.20 -20.19 9.40
CA ALA A 324 -18.61 -18.80 9.26
C ALA A 324 -17.59 -18.01 8.43
N TYR A 325 -18.03 -17.03 7.64
CA TYR A 325 -17.17 -16.29 6.71
C TYR A 325 -17.67 -14.84 6.52
N SER A 326 -16.77 -13.94 6.12
CA SER A 326 -17.12 -12.59 5.65
C SER A 326 -17.54 -12.60 4.19
N ASP A 327 -18.23 -11.54 3.76
CA ASP A 327 -18.64 -11.35 2.37
C ASP A 327 -17.42 -11.24 1.43
N GLY A 328 -16.29 -10.72 1.89
CA GLY A 328 -15.03 -10.66 1.14
C GLY A 328 -14.56 -12.02 0.58
N LEU A 329 -14.94 -13.13 1.22
CA LEU A 329 -14.72 -14.47 0.65
C LEU A 329 -15.57 -14.70 -0.61
N THR A 330 -16.86 -14.41 -0.54
CA THR A 330 -17.80 -14.64 -1.65
C THR A 330 -17.67 -13.59 -2.75
N GLU A 331 -17.28 -12.37 -2.41
CA GLU A 331 -17.07 -11.24 -3.32
C GLU A 331 -15.65 -11.20 -3.90
N SER A 332 -14.81 -12.18 -3.57
CA SER A 332 -13.49 -12.33 -4.17
C SER A 332 -13.57 -12.45 -5.71
N CYS A 333 -13.12 -11.41 -6.41
CA CYS A 333 -13.13 -11.31 -7.87
C CYS A 333 -11.99 -12.08 -8.54
N SER A 334 -12.32 -12.79 -9.61
CA SER A 334 -11.34 -13.28 -10.59
C SER A 334 -10.82 -12.13 -11.48
N PRO A 335 -9.74 -12.34 -12.25
CA PRO A 335 -9.29 -11.38 -13.26
C PRO A 335 -10.33 -11.05 -14.34
N ASP A 336 -11.37 -11.89 -14.49
CA ASP A 336 -12.47 -11.71 -15.44
C ASP A 336 -13.71 -11.04 -14.79
N ASP A 337 -13.54 -10.38 -13.63
CA ASP A 337 -14.59 -9.71 -12.84
C ASP A 337 -15.74 -10.62 -12.37
N GLU A 338 -15.53 -11.94 -12.32
CA GLU A 338 -16.49 -12.89 -11.74
C GLU A 338 -16.23 -13.09 -10.24
N PHE A 339 -17.26 -12.90 -9.41
CA PHE A 339 -17.22 -13.23 -7.98
C PHE A 339 -17.09 -14.73 -7.74
N PHE A 340 -16.39 -15.10 -6.66
CA PHE A 340 -16.27 -16.51 -6.23
C PHE A 340 -17.65 -17.13 -5.96
N GLY A 341 -18.51 -16.39 -5.26
CA GLY A 341 -19.91 -16.72 -5.02
C GLY A 341 -20.14 -17.83 -4.00
N GLU A 342 -21.29 -17.75 -3.33
CA GLU A 342 -21.71 -18.68 -2.28
C GLU A 342 -21.88 -20.13 -2.80
N HIS A 343 -22.35 -20.29 -4.04
CA HIS A 343 -22.58 -21.61 -4.63
C HIS A 343 -21.29 -22.44 -4.73
N ARG A 344 -20.17 -21.82 -5.11
CA ARG A 344 -18.86 -22.49 -5.21
C ARG A 344 -18.34 -22.84 -3.82
N LEU A 345 -18.49 -21.93 -2.86
CA LEU A 345 -18.13 -22.17 -1.47
C LEU A 345 -18.85 -23.41 -0.91
N ILE A 346 -20.18 -23.46 -1.03
CA ILE A 346 -20.99 -24.57 -0.53
C ILE A 346 -20.59 -25.89 -1.20
N ASP A 347 -20.39 -25.90 -2.53
CA ASP A 347 -19.99 -27.10 -3.27
C ASP A 347 -18.64 -27.65 -2.78
N ILE A 348 -17.67 -26.77 -2.49
CA ILE A 348 -16.36 -27.17 -1.95
C ILE A 348 -16.49 -27.71 -0.53
N LEU A 349 -17.29 -27.06 0.32
CA LEU A 349 -17.52 -27.50 1.71
C LEU A 349 -18.19 -28.88 1.76
N GLN A 350 -19.16 -29.14 0.88
CA GLN A 350 -19.86 -30.43 0.77
C GLN A 350 -18.94 -31.56 0.28
N LYS A 351 -18.05 -31.27 -0.68
CA LYS A 351 -17.13 -32.28 -1.25
C LYS A 351 -15.89 -32.53 -0.40
N SER A 352 -15.56 -31.62 0.51
CA SER A 352 -14.33 -31.68 1.30
C SER A 352 -14.53 -32.46 2.61
N PRO A 353 -13.59 -33.36 2.97
CA PRO A 353 -13.68 -34.10 4.21
C PRO A 353 -13.47 -33.17 5.44
N PRO A 354 -14.02 -33.55 6.61
CA PRO A 354 -13.79 -32.83 7.87
C PRO A 354 -12.29 -32.63 8.10
N LYS A 355 -11.88 -31.44 8.56
CA LYS A 355 -10.49 -30.94 8.72
C LYS A 355 -9.80 -30.39 7.46
N GLN A 356 -10.21 -30.76 6.25
CA GLN A 356 -9.60 -30.23 5.02
C GLN A 356 -10.44 -29.11 4.39
N ARG A 357 -11.66 -28.87 4.89
CA ARG A 357 -12.60 -27.88 4.35
C ARG A 357 -11.98 -26.49 4.19
N ILE A 358 -11.43 -25.93 5.27
CA ILE A 358 -10.76 -24.61 5.25
C ILE A 358 -9.61 -24.57 4.23
N GLN A 359 -8.76 -25.61 4.20
CA GLN A 359 -7.60 -25.66 3.32
C GLN A 359 -8.01 -25.71 1.84
N ASN A 360 -9.05 -26.49 1.53
CA ASN A 360 -9.58 -26.63 0.18
C ASN A 360 -10.28 -25.35 -0.28
N VAL A 361 -11.07 -24.71 0.59
CA VAL A 361 -11.69 -23.40 0.30
C VAL A 361 -10.59 -22.36 0.04
N LYS A 362 -9.59 -22.27 0.93
CA LYS A 362 -8.45 -21.37 0.75
C LYS A 362 -7.75 -21.58 -0.58
N LYS A 363 -7.47 -22.83 -0.94
CA LYS A 363 -6.83 -23.17 -2.22
C LYS A 363 -7.69 -22.73 -3.41
N ALA A 364 -8.98 -23.03 -3.38
CA ALA A 364 -9.89 -22.68 -4.47
C ALA A 364 -10.07 -21.16 -4.64
N VAL A 365 -10.15 -20.40 -3.53
CA VAL A 365 -10.24 -18.94 -3.59
C VAL A 365 -8.94 -18.35 -4.16
N LEU A 366 -7.77 -18.81 -3.71
CA LEU A 366 -6.47 -18.35 -4.25
C LEU A 366 -6.29 -18.69 -5.74
N GLU A 367 -6.76 -19.85 -6.18
CA GLU A 367 -6.77 -20.24 -7.59
C GLU A 367 -7.73 -19.37 -8.43
N HIS A 368 -8.87 -18.97 -7.85
CA HIS A 368 -9.86 -18.11 -8.51
C HIS A 368 -9.38 -16.66 -8.68
N ILE A 369 -8.77 -16.07 -7.65
CA ILE A 369 -8.29 -14.68 -7.70
C ILE A 369 -6.94 -14.53 -8.41
N GLN A 370 -6.18 -15.63 -8.60
CA GLN A 370 -4.84 -15.66 -9.21
C GLN A 370 -3.79 -14.75 -8.56
N THR A 371 -4.04 -14.33 -7.32
CA THR A 371 -3.19 -13.45 -6.51
C THR A 371 -3.05 -14.01 -5.10
N SER A 372 -2.16 -13.42 -4.31
CA SER A 372 -1.96 -13.78 -2.90
C SER A 372 -2.91 -13.07 -1.92
N SER A 373 -3.73 -12.12 -2.39
CA SER A 373 -4.61 -11.29 -1.57
C SER A 373 -5.86 -10.89 -2.36
N GLY A 374 -7.01 -10.89 -1.68
CA GLY A 374 -8.29 -10.41 -2.24
C GLY A 374 -8.32 -8.89 -2.45
N GLN A 375 -9.36 -8.41 -3.14
CA GLN A 375 -9.67 -6.99 -3.26
C GLN A 375 -10.18 -6.41 -1.93
N ASP A 376 -10.90 -7.23 -1.17
CA ASP A 376 -11.29 -6.96 0.20
C ASP A 376 -10.65 -7.97 1.17
N ASP A 377 -10.84 -7.75 2.46
CA ASP A 377 -10.42 -8.67 3.50
C ASP A 377 -11.22 -9.97 3.46
N ILE A 378 -10.53 -11.10 3.58
CA ILE A 378 -11.17 -12.42 3.56
C ILE A 378 -11.02 -13.03 4.95
N SER A 379 -12.14 -13.34 5.59
CA SER A 379 -12.16 -14.11 6.82
C SER A 379 -13.04 -15.35 6.70
N LEU A 380 -12.52 -16.45 7.25
CA LEU A 380 -13.17 -17.75 7.29
C LEU A 380 -12.80 -18.44 8.59
N LEU A 381 -13.80 -18.94 9.29
CA LEU A 381 -13.72 -19.61 10.57
C LEU A 381 -14.40 -20.97 10.46
N SER A 382 -13.75 -22.01 10.98
CA SER A 382 -14.34 -23.33 11.17
C SER A 382 -14.02 -23.87 12.57
N ILE A 383 -15.02 -24.49 13.20
CA ILE A 383 -14.84 -25.26 14.43
C ILE A 383 -15.49 -26.64 14.34
N ASP A 384 -14.67 -27.68 14.50
CA ASP A 384 -15.11 -29.07 14.57
C ASP A 384 -15.52 -29.42 16.00
N CYS A 385 -16.84 -29.52 16.21
CA CYS A 385 -17.42 -29.80 17.51
C CYS A 385 -17.19 -31.26 17.96
N GLY A 386 -16.99 -32.17 17.00
CA GLY A 386 -16.76 -33.59 17.27
C GLY A 386 -15.37 -33.86 17.85
N LEU A 387 -14.35 -33.19 17.30
CA LEU A 387 -12.96 -33.34 17.77
C LEU A 387 -12.75 -32.76 19.17
N ILE A 388 -13.35 -31.60 19.45
CA ILE A 388 -13.17 -30.93 20.75
C ILE A 388 -13.82 -31.74 21.88
N LYS A 389 -14.96 -32.39 21.60
CA LYS A 389 -15.62 -33.26 22.58
C LYS A 389 -14.79 -34.50 22.91
N GLN A 390 -14.20 -35.15 21.90
CA GLN A 390 -13.36 -36.34 22.10
C GLN A 390 -12.15 -36.07 23.00
N GLN A 391 -11.58 -34.87 22.96
CA GLN A 391 -10.47 -34.48 23.84
C GLN A 391 -10.91 -33.96 25.22
N SER A 392 -12.17 -33.56 25.37
CA SER A 392 -12.71 -33.16 26.69
C SER A 392 -13.10 -34.36 27.54
N ASP A 393 -13.31 -35.51 26.91
CA ASP A 393 -13.66 -36.80 27.54
C ASP A 393 -12.42 -37.70 27.82
N GLU A 394 -11.21 -37.33 27.32
CA GLU A 394 -9.89 -37.92 27.64
C GLU A 394 -9.22 -37.16 28.79
#